data_AF-A0A4Y2EU41-F1
#
_entry.id   AF-A0A4Y2EU41-F1
#
_cell.length_a   1.000
_cell.length_b   1.000
_cell.length_c   1.000
_cell.angle_alpha   90.00
_cell.angle_beta   90.00
_cell.angle_gamma   90.00
#
_symmetry.space_group_name_H-M   'P 1'
#
loop_
_entity.id
_entity.type
_entity.pdbx_description
1 polymer ?
#
loop_
_entity_poly.entity_id
_entity_poly.type
_entity_poly.pdbx_seq_one_letter_code
_entity_poly.pdbx_strand_id
1 'polypeptide(L)'
;MCLLKLIALNQHQKKLLVIRQDEENKEKEQDSQIDTKHQTPSQMASEKIISELEKKLNVLYAAKNSMPSIQIQKQINKLSDDLKKEKQSLKWKRQNAEYQRKHRTTKRTKFEEICHDNPDIKRELALRDSVGRPSLNVDQPWLLKAIADIAIIESAADAKRRSQSIRSVKTLDDLTAELKKVGFTISRSGTYLRLIPRNSSTIEGRRHVTTVPVELSRAQADFRRSHIDTQFAATTTRYLETLASILGPT
;
A
#
# COMPACT_ATOMS: atom_id res chain seq x y z
N MET A 1 -37.12 -27.96 -32.17
CA MET A 1 -36.54 -27.71 -30.82
C MET A 1 -35.08 -28.20 -30.65
N CYS A 2 -34.55 -29.16 -31.42
CA CYS A 2 -33.19 -29.69 -31.20
C CYS A 2 -32.04 -28.83 -31.76
N LEU A 3 -32.22 -28.15 -32.89
CA LEU A 3 -31.16 -27.37 -33.56
C LEU A 3 -30.70 -26.14 -32.74
N LEU A 4 -31.63 -25.43 -32.10
CA LEU A 4 -31.31 -24.25 -31.28
C LEU A 4 -30.50 -24.60 -30.02
N LYS A 5 -30.77 -25.76 -29.39
CA LYS A 5 -29.98 -26.24 -28.25
C LYS A 5 -28.56 -26.60 -28.65
N LEU A 6 -28.38 -27.19 -29.83
CA LEU A 6 -27.06 -27.58 -30.36
C LEU A 6 -26.18 -26.36 -30.68
N ILE A 7 -26.78 -25.31 -31.24
CA ILE A 7 -26.09 -24.03 -31.52
C ILE A 7 -25.68 -23.35 -30.20
N ALA A 8 -26.57 -23.31 -29.21
CA ALA A 8 -26.29 -22.71 -27.91
C ALA A 8 -25.15 -23.44 -27.16
N LEU A 9 -25.14 -24.78 -27.19
CA LEU A 9 -24.10 -25.60 -26.56
C LEU A 9 -22.73 -25.37 -27.21
N ASN A 10 -22.70 -25.24 -28.54
CA ASN A 10 -21.48 -24.99 -29.32
C ASN A 10 -20.92 -23.56 -29.08
N GLN A 11 -21.81 -22.56 -28.97
CA GLN A 11 -21.41 -21.20 -28.57
C GLN A 11 -20.88 -21.13 -27.14
N HIS A 12 -21.47 -21.89 -26.22
CA HIS A 12 -21.01 -21.94 -24.83
C HIS A 12 -19.64 -22.65 -24.70
N GLN A 13 -19.41 -23.71 -25.47
CA GLN A 13 -18.12 -24.39 -25.53
C GLN A 13 -17.03 -23.49 -26.12
N LYS A 14 -17.33 -22.74 -27.19
CA LYS A 14 -16.39 -21.75 -27.75
C LYS A 14 -16.02 -20.66 -26.74
N LYS A 15 -17.01 -20.13 -25.99
CA LYS A 15 -16.74 -19.13 -24.93
C LYS A 15 -15.84 -19.68 -23.83
N LEU A 16 -16.05 -20.92 -23.38
CA LEU A 16 -15.22 -21.56 -22.38
C LEU A 16 -13.77 -21.78 -22.86
N LEU A 17 -13.59 -22.08 -24.15
CA LEU A 17 -12.27 -22.25 -24.75
C LEU A 17 -11.49 -20.93 -24.83
N VAL A 18 -12.17 -19.83 -25.17
CA VAL A 18 -11.55 -18.49 -25.18
C VAL A 18 -11.16 -18.06 -23.76
N ILE A 19 -12.01 -18.28 -22.76
CA ILE A 19 -11.71 -17.93 -21.36
C ILE A 19 -10.48 -18.68 -20.85
N ARG A 20 -10.33 -19.98 -21.17
CA ARG A 20 -9.14 -20.76 -20.79
C ARG A 20 -7.87 -20.25 -21.47
N GLN A 21 -7.95 -19.85 -22.74
CA GLN A 21 -6.83 -19.27 -23.46
C GLN A 21 -6.43 -17.91 -22.88
N ASP A 22 -7.40 -17.09 -22.46
CA ASP A 22 -7.14 -15.80 -21.81
C ASP A 22 -6.56 -15.95 -20.39
N GLU A 23 -6.94 -17.00 -19.65
CA GLU A 23 -6.35 -17.33 -18.35
C GLU A 23 -4.92 -17.86 -18.48
N GLU A 24 -4.64 -18.76 -19.42
CA GLU A 24 -3.27 -19.22 -19.71
C GLU A 24 -2.37 -18.08 -20.20
N ASN A 25 -2.90 -17.13 -20.96
CA ASN A 25 -2.16 -15.96 -21.41
C ASN A 25 -1.90 -14.97 -20.25
N LYS A 26 -2.84 -14.81 -19.32
CA LYS A 26 -2.65 -14.00 -18.10
C LYS A 26 -1.61 -14.60 -17.14
N GLU A 27 -1.59 -15.92 -16.99
CA GLU A 27 -0.55 -16.59 -16.20
C GLU A 27 0.85 -16.41 -16.81
N LYS A 28 0.96 -16.53 -18.14
CA LYS A 28 2.22 -16.27 -18.87
C LYS A 28 2.66 -14.80 -18.80
N GLU A 29 1.73 -13.86 -18.86
CA GLU A 29 2.04 -12.43 -18.69
C GLU A 29 2.48 -12.10 -17.26
N GLN A 30 1.86 -12.71 -16.23
CA GLN A 30 2.26 -12.54 -14.84
C GLN A 30 3.65 -13.14 -14.57
N ASP A 31 3.96 -14.33 -15.11
CA ASP A 31 5.29 -14.92 -14.99
C ASP A 31 6.37 -14.07 -15.67
N SER A 32 6.08 -13.46 -16.83
CA SER A 32 7.01 -12.55 -17.52
C SER A 32 7.24 -11.22 -16.77
N GLN A 33 6.26 -10.74 -16.00
CA GLN A 33 6.39 -9.52 -15.21
C GLN A 33 7.15 -9.74 -13.89
N ILE A 34 7.08 -10.92 -13.30
CA ILE A 34 7.78 -11.24 -12.03
C ILE A 34 9.31 -11.20 -12.20
N ASP A 35 9.83 -11.59 -13.36
CA ASP A 35 11.27 -11.60 -13.66
C ASP A 35 11.91 -10.20 -13.73
N THR A 36 11.13 -9.15 -14.00
CA THR A 36 11.65 -7.78 -14.08
C THR A 36 11.77 -7.08 -12.72
N LYS A 37 11.07 -7.55 -11.68
CA LYS A 37 10.88 -6.77 -10.44
C LYS A 37 12.09 -6.77 -9.52
N HIS A 38 12.91 -7.83 -9.53
CA HIS A 38 14.14 -7.92 -8.74
C HIS A 38 15.28 -8.50 -9.59
N GLN A 39 15.79 -7.70 -10.52
CA GLN A 39 16.99 -8.06 -11.26
C GLN A 39 18.14 -8.29 -10.27
N THR A 40 18.75 -9.48 -10.28
CA THR A 40 19.88 -9.76 -9.41
C THR A 40 21.14 -9.12 -10.02
N PRO A 41 21.81 -8.17 -9.34
CA PRO A 41 22.91 -7.40 -9.94
C PRO A 41 24.07 -8.26 -10.47
N SER A 42 24.31 -9.41 -9.84
CA SER A 42 25.37 -10.35 -10.23
C SER A 42 25.05 -11.16 -11.50
N GLN A 43 23.77 -11.46 -11.77
CA GLN A 43 23.37 -12.14 -13.02
C GLN A 43 23.42 -11.15 -14.18
N MET A 44 22.94 -9.91 -13.97
CA MET A 44 23.06 -8.84 -14.96
C MET A 44 24.50 -8.52 -15.34
N ALA A 45 25.42 -8.51 -14.35
CA ALA A 45 26.84 -8.29 -14.63
C ALA A 45 27.39 -9.37 -15.56
N SER A 46 27.09 -10.65 -15.30
CA SER A 46 27.48 -11.75 -16.19
C SER A 46 26.81 -11.67 -17.57
N GLU A 47 25.54 -11.26 -17.66
CA GLU A 47 24.85 -11.07 -18.94
C GLU A 47 25.46 -9.94 -19.77
N LYS A 48 25.85 -8.82 -19.14
CA LYS A 48 26.59 -7.73 -19.79
C LYS A 48 27.94 -8.22 -20.31
N ILE A 49 28.69 -8.95 -19.50
CA ILE A 49 29.98 -9.53 -19.90
C ILE A 49 29.80 -10.49 -21.09
N ILE A 50 28.79 -11.35 -21.07
CA ILE A 50 28.47 -12.25 -22.20
C ILE A 50 28.16 -11.45 -23.47
N SER A 51 27.33 -10.40 -23.38
CA SER A 51 26.99 -9.54 -24.51
C SER A 51 28.24 -8.84 -25.09
N GLU A 52 29.12 -8.34 -24.24
CA GLU A 52 30.38 -7.71 -24.67
C GLU A 52 31.32 -8.71 -25.34
N LEU A 53 31.43 -9.92 -24.78
CA LEU A 53 32.22 -11.01 -25.37
C LEU A 53 31.68 -11.44 -26.73
N GLU A 54 30.35 -11.57 -26.87
CA GLU A 54 29.69 -11.89 -28.14
C GLU A 54 29.94 -10.83 -29.22
N LYS A 55 29.87 -9.54 -28.85
CA LYS A 55 30.21 -8.43 -29.76
C LYS A 55 31.67 -8.49 -30.22
N LYS A 56 32.62 -8.68 -29.30
CA LYS A 56 34.05 -8.80 -29.62
C LYS A 56 34.32 -9.99 -30.53
N LEU A 57 33.65 -11.11 -30.30
CA LEU A 57 33.79 -12.33 -31.06
C LEU A 57 33.26 -12.14 -32.50
N ASN A 58 32.10 -11.49 -32.68
CA ASN A 58 31.56 -11.16 -34.00
C ASN A 58 32.49 -10.27 -34.82
N VAL A 59 33.12 -9.26 -34.20
CA VAL A 59 34.12 -8.41 -34.86
C VAL A 59 35.32 -9.23 -35.34
N LEU A 60 35.82 -10.17 -34.52
CA LEU A 60 36.93 -11.02 -34.93
C LEU A 60 36.54 -12.01 -36.03
N TYR A 61 35.31 -12.53 -36.05
CA TYR A 61 34.84 -13.35 -37.17
C TYR A 61 34.77 -12.56 -38.48
N ALA A 62 34.30 -11.32 -38.43
CA ALA A 62 34.31 -10.43 -39.60
C ALA A 62 35.74 -10.17 -40.09
N ALA A 63 36.68 -9.89 -39.17
CA ALA A 63 38.10 -9.69 -39.49
C ALA A 63 38.75 -10.95 -40.08
N LYS A 64 38.45 -12.15 -39.54
CA LYS A 64 38.93 -13.43 -40.06
C LYS A 64 38.45 -13.68 -41.50
N ASN A 65 37.19 -13.35 -41.79
CA ASN A 65 36.62 -13.52 -43.13
C ASN A 65 37.25 -12.56 -44.15
N SER A 66 37.72 -11.38 -43.71
CA SER A 66 38.41 -10.42 -44.57
C SER A 66 39.90 -10.75 -44.75
N MET A 67 40.61 -11.12 -43.68
CA MET A 67 42.04 -11.46 -43.70
C MET A 67 42.34 -12.61 -42.73
N PRO A 68 42.45 -13.87 -43.21
CA PRO A 68 42.74 -15.01 -42.36
C PRO A 68 44.14 -14.92 -41.75
N SER A 69 44.22 -14.84 -40.41
CA SER A 69 45.48 -14.86 -39.67
C SER A 69 45.42 -15.84 -38.50
N ILE A 70 46.53 -16.54 -38.26
CA ILE A 70 46.70 -17.47 -37.14
C ILE A 70 46.50 -16.75 -35.79
N GLN A 71 46.88 -15.47 -35.70
CA GLN A 71 46.73 -14.67 -34.50
C GLN A 71 45.24 -14.36 -34.20
N ILE A 72 44.46 -14.07 -35.24
CA ILE A 72 43.00 -13.87 -35.13
C ILE A 72 42.33 -15.18 -34.70
N GLN A 73 42.74 -16.32 -35.26
CA GLN A 73 42.20 -17.63 -34.85
C GLN A 73 42.48 -17.95 -33.38
N LYS A 74 43.69 -17.66 -32.87
CA LYS A 74 44.02 -17.82 -31.44
C LYS A 74 43.15 -16.94 -30.54
N GLN A 75 42.89 -15.69 -30.95
CA GLN A 75 42.01 -14.78 -30.21
C GLN A 75 40.55 -15.25 -30.20
N ILE A 76 40.05 -15.75 -31.34
CA ILE A 76 38.71 -16.35 -31.43
C ILE A 76 38.57 -17.53 -30.47
N ASN A 77 39.53 -18.46 -30.47
CA ASN A 77 39.49 -19.62 -29.58
C ASN A 77 39.46 -19.19 -28.11
N LYS A 78 40.33 -18.25 -27.71
CA LYS A 78 40.38 -17.70 -26.35
C LYS A 78 39.07 -17.06 -25.92
N LEU A 79 38.52 -16.15 -26.74
CA LEU A 79 37.23 -15.51 -26.45
C LEU A 79 36.08 -16.52 -26.41
N SER A 80 36.13 -17.57 -27.23
CA SER A 80 35.12 -18.64 -27.21
C SER A 80 35.13 -19.43 -25.90
N ASP A 81 36.32 -19.68 -25.34
CA ASP A 81 36.47 -20.40 -24.07
C ASP A 81 36.03 -19.52 -22.89
N ASP A 82 36.38 -18.23 -22.91
CA ASP A 82 35.94 -17.26 -21.90
C ASP A 82 34.41 -17.09 -21.92
N LEU A 83 33.80 -17.06 -23.11
CA LEU A 83 32.35 -17.02 -23.28
C LEU A 83 31.68 -18.27 -22.74
N LYS A 84 32.23 -19.47 -22.99
CA LYS A 84 31.73 -20.73 -22.41
C LYS A 84 31.78 -20.72 -20.88
N LYS A 85 32.89 -20.25 -20.29
CA LYS A 85 33.06 -20.14 -18.83
C LYS A 85 32.02 -19.19 -18.22
N GLU A 86 31.81 -18.02 -18.82
CA GLU A 86 30.83 -17.05 -18.33
C GLU A 86 29.38 -17.54 -18.47
N LYS A 87 29.03 -18.19 -19.58
CA LYS A 87 27.70 -18.83 -19.74
C LYS A 87 27.47 -19.91 -18.70
N GLN A 88 28.48 -20.73 -18.41
CA GLN A 88 28.41 -21.76 -17.37
C GLN A 88 28.27 -21.12 -15.98
N SER A 89 29.04 -20.06 -15.68
CA SER A 89 28.95 -19.28 -14.45
C SER A 89 27.54 -18.71 -14.25
N LEU A 90 26.96 -18.08 -15.28
CA LEU A 90 25.59 -17.56 -15.24
C LEU A 90 24.56 -18.67 -14.97
N LYS A 91 24.71 -19.84 -15.62
CA LYS A 91 23.84 -21.01 -15.40
C LYS A 91 23.88 -21.45 -13.93
N TRP A 92 25.07 -21.60 -13.35
CA TRP A 92 25.22 -21.97 -11.94
C TRP A 92 24.62 -20.93 -10.99
N LYS A 93 24.83 -19.63 -11.25
CA LYS A 93 24.24 -18.54 -10.45
C LYS A 93 22.71 -18.58 -10.47
N ARG A 94 22.10 -18.86 -11.62
CA ARG A 94 20.64 -19.00 -11.75
C ARG A 94 20.11 -20.21 -10.98
N GLN A 95 20.75 -21.37 -11.14
CA GLN A 95 20.38 -22.59 -10.41
C GLN A 95 20.52 -22.43 -8.89
N ASN A 96 21.61 -21.81 -8.43
CA ASN A 96 21.80 -21.55 -7.00
C ASN A 96 20.74 -20.59 -6.44
N ALA A 97 20.37 -19.55 -7.19
CA ALA A 97 19.29 -18.64 -6.79
C ALA A 97 17.94 -19.37 -6.66
N GLU A 98 17.62 -20.25 -7.62
CA GLU A 98 16.41 -21.07 -7.58
C GLU A 98 16.43 -22.07 -6.40
N TYR A 99 17.56 -22.74 -6.18
CA TYR A 99 17.76 -23.65 -5.06
C TYR A 99 17.56 -22.92 -3.73
N GLN A 100 18.15 -21.73 -3.56
CA GLN A 100 17.98 -20.93 -2.35
C GLN A 100 16.54 -20.45 -2.17
N ARG A 101 15.82 -20.15 -3.26
CA ARG A 101 14.40 -19.80 -3.21
C ARG A 101 13.59 -20.98 -2.72
N LYS A 102 13.74 -22.16 -3.35
CA LYS A 102 13.10 -23.42 -2.96
C LYS A 102 13.39 -23.80 -1.52
N HIS A 103 14.64 -23.72 -1.11
CA HIS A 103 15.04 -24.01 0.27
C HIS A 103 14.35 -23.09 1.28
N ARG A 104 14.32 -21.77 1.00
CA ARG A 104 13.62 -20.79 1.85
C ARG A 104 12.11 -21.06 1.92
N THR A 105 11.46 -21.36 0.79
CA THR A 105 10.03 -21.66 0.76
C THR A 105 9.72 -22.95 1.51
N THR A 106 10.47 -24.03 1.26
CA THR A 106 10.26 -25.32 1.95
C THR A 106 10.49 -25.20 3.45
N LYS A 107 11.50 -24.43 3.88
CA LYS A 107 11.74 -24.20 5.31
C LYS A 107 10.57 -23.43 5.94
N ARG A 108 10.05 -22.43 5.24
CA ARG A 108 8.91 -21.62 5.68
C ARG A 108 7.64 -22.47 5.79
N THR A 109 7.29 -23.25 4.77
CA THR A 109 6.07 -24.09 4.79
C THR A 109 6.14 -25.12 5.91
N LYS A 110 7.28 -25.80 6.08
CA LYS A 110 7.47 -26.74 7.20
C LYS A 110 7.31 -26.06 8.56
N PHE A 111 7.81 -24.83 8.70
CA PHE A 111 7.63 -24.08 9.94
C PHE A 111 6.16 -23.70 10.18
N GLU A 112 5.45 -23.29 9.12
CA GLU A 112 4.02 -22.97 9.17
C GLU A 112 3.19 -24.22 9.52
N GLU A 113 3.51 -25.38 8.96
CA GLU A 113 2.92 -26.69 9.29
C GLU A 113 3.12 -27.03 10.77
N ILE A 114 4.36 -26.96 11.28
CA ILE A 114 4.65 -27.23 12.71
C ILE A 114 3.87 -26.29 13.64
N CYS A 115 3.75 -25.01 13.26
CA CYS A 115 3.00 -24.02 14.04
C CYS A 115 1.48 -24.24 13.98
N HIS A 116 0.97 -24.86 12.91
CA HIS A 116 -0.43 -25.25 12.78
C HIS A 116 -0.74 -26.45 13.66
N ASP A 117 0.12 -27.47 13.63
CA ASP A 117 -0.06 -28.70 14.40
C ASP A 117 0.09 -28.47 15.91
N ASN A 118 0.93 -27.51 16.31
CA ASN A 118 1.22 -27.21 17.71
C ASN A 118 1.10 -25.70 17.98
N PRO A 119 -0.09 -25.19 18.35
CA PRO A 119 -0.29 -23.77 18.62
C PRO A 119 0.48 -23.28 19.85
N ASP A 120 0.85 -24.18 20.77
CA ASP A 120 1.63 -23.84 21.97
C ASP A 120 3.09 -23.49 21.61
N ILE A 121 3.69 -24.20 20.65
CA ILE A 121 5.02 -23.88 20.11
C ILE A 121 4.99 -22.50 19.44
N LYS A 122 3.91 -22.15 18.74
CA LYS A 122 3.75 -20.81 18.14
C LYS A 122 3.76 -19.71 19.20
N ARG A 123 3.14 -19.95 20.36
CA ARG A 123 3.11 -19.00 21.50
C ARG A 123 4.47 -18.90 22.18
N GLU A 124 5.14 -20.03 22.43
CA GLU A 124 6.48 -20.06 23.04
C GLU A 124 7.53 -19.36 22.17
N LEU A 125 7.49 -19.57 20.86
CA LEU A 125 8.40 -18.93 19.91
C LEU A 125 8.05 -17.46 19.62
N ALA A 126 6.96 -16.93 20.19
CA ALA A 126 6.44 -15.58 19.95
C ALA A 126 6.42 -15.20 18.45
N LEU A 127 6.07 -16.19 17.60
CA LEU A 127 6.14 -16.04 16.15
C LEU A 127 5.11 -15.03 15.67
N ARG A 128 5.58 -13.99 14.98
CA ARG A 128 4.75 -12.93 14.42
C ARG A 128 4.35 -13.26 13.00
N ASP A 129 3.11 -12.98 12.65
CA ASP A 129 2.58 -13.20 11.30
C ASP A 129 3.11 -12.16 10.29
N SER A 130 3.58 -11.00 10.75
CA SER A 130 4.12 -9.93 9.91
C SER A 130 5.50 -9.46 10.36
N VAL A 131 6.29 -8.99 9.39
CA VAL A 131 7.60 -8.39 9.64
C VAL A 131 7.44 -7.00 10.27
N GLY A 132 8.27 -6.70 11.25
CA GLY A 132 8.30 -5.40 11.93
C GLY A 132 7.60 -5.38 13.30
N ARG A 133 7.28 -4.17 13.77
CA ARG A 133 6.56 -3.97 15.03
C ARG A 133 5.06 -4.21 14.81
N PRO A 134 4.39 -5.03 15.62
CA PRO A 134 2.95 -5.24 15.49
C PRO A 134 2.20 -3.92 15.62
N SER A 135 1.11 -3.80 14.86
CA SER A 135 0.21 -2.65 14.98
C SER A 135 -0.46 -2.67 16.35
N LEU A 136 -0.57 -1.51 17.00
CA LEU A 136 -1.23 -1.37 18.29
C LEU A 136 -2.68 -1.92 18.29
N ASN A 137 -3.34 -1.93 17.13
CA ASN A 137 -4.70 -2.47 17.02
C ASN A 137 -4.76 -4.00 17.16
N VAL A 138 -3.66 -4.71 16.90
CA VAL A 138 -3.58 -6.17 17.09
C VAL A 138 -3.54 -6.49 18.59
N ASP A 139 -2.72 -5.75 19.34
CA ASP A 139 -2.59 -5.93 20.79
C ASP A 139 -3.80 -5.38 21.55
N GLN A 140 -4.41 -4.29 21.04
CA GLN A 140 -5.50 -3.56 21.71
C GLN A 140 -6.68 -3.34 20.75
N PRO A 141 -7.46 -4.39 20.43
CA PRO A 141 -8.55 -4.28 19.44
C PRO A 141 -9.68 -3.35 19.89
N TRP A 142 -9.87 -3.22 21.20
CA TRP A 142 -10.92 -2.39 21.82
C TRP A 142 -10.64 -0.89 21.74
N LEU A 143 -9.41 -0.48 21.40
CA LEU A 143 -8.98 0.92 21.40
C LEU A 143 -9.85 1.80 20.49
N LEU A 144 -10.12 1.36 19.26
CA LEU A 144 -10.91 2.13 18.30
C LEU A 144 -12.36 2.29 18.76
N LYS A 145 -12.91 1.25 19.40
CA LYS A 145 -14.25 1.29 19.99
C LYS A 145 -14.31 2.27 21.17
N ALA A 146 -13.32 2.20 22.07
CA ALA A 146 -13.22 3.11 23.20
C ALA A 146 -13.12 4.58 22.77
N ILE A 147 -12.34 4.89 21.72
CA ILE A 147 -12.26 6.24 21.14
C ILE A 147 -13.64 6.70 20.64
N ALA A 148 -14.39 5.83 19.96
CA ALA A 148 -15.73 6.16 19.48
C ALA A 148 -16.70 6.43 20.65
N ASP A 149 -16.65 5.62 21.70
CA ASP A 149 -17.53 5.71 22.86
C ASP A 149 -17.27 6.98 23.67
N ILE A 150 -15.99 7.31 23.92
CA ILE A 150 -15.60 8.58 24.58
C ILE A 150 -16.08 9.78 23.77
N ALA A 151 -15.91 9.73 22.44
CA ALA A 151 -16.35 10.81 21.55
C ALA A 151 -17.89 10.97 21.51
N ILE A 152 -18.68 9.91 21.75
CA ILE A 152 -20.15 10.02 21.87
C ILE A 152 -20.52 10.91 23.06
N ILE A 153 -19.90 10.66 24.21
CA ILE A 153 -20.19 11.38 25.46
C ILE A 153 -19.84 12.86 25.32
N GLU A 154 -18.67 13.17 24.79
CA GLU A 154 -18.26 14.56 24.56
C GLU A 154 -19.13 15.28 23.53
N SER A 155 -19.52 14.58 22.45
CA SER A 155 -20.35 15.17 21.38
C SER A 155 -21.78 15.48 21.85
N ALA A 156 -22.31 14.76 22.84
CA ALA A 156 -23.64 15.01 23.38
C ALA A 156 -23.78 16.40 24.03
N ALA A 157 -22.66 17.00 24.45
CA ALA A 157 -22.60 18.31 25.08
C ALA A 157 -22.64 19.49 24.09
N ASP A 158 -22.45 19.28 22.77
CA ASP A 158 -22.54 20.36 21.77
C ASP A 158 -23.91 20.37 21.08
N ALA A 159 -24.78 21.27 21.54
CA ALA A 159 -26.15 21.41 21.05
C ALA A 159 -26.24 21.75 19.55
N LYS A 160 -25.22 22.41 18.96
CA LYS A 160 -25.22 22.79 17.54
C LYS A 160 -24.81 21.65 16.60
N ARG A 161 -24.17 20.61 17.14
CA ARG A 161 -23.57 19.52 16.34
C ARG A 161 -24.36 18.22 16.32
N ARG A 162 -25.51 18.14 17.00
CA ARG A 162 -26.42 16.97 16.93
C ARG A 162 -26.82 16.58 15.49
N SER A 163 -26.65 17.47 14.51
CA SER A 163 -26.96 17.23 13.10
C SER A 163 -25.79 16.70 12.25
N GLN A 164 -24.55 16.68 12.74
CA GLN A 164 -23.43 16.14 11.96
C GLN A 164 -23.35 14.62 12.11
N SER A 165 -23.20 13.91 11.00
CA SER A 165 -23.04 12.45 10.98
C SER A 165 -21.74 11.97 11.66
N ILE A 166 -20.77 12.86 11.86
CA ILE A 166 -19.43 12.55 12.36
C ILE A 166 -19.27 13.15 13.76
N ARG A 167 -18.71 12.35 14.69
CA ARG A 167 -18.49 12.77 16.08
C ARG A 167 -17.27 13.66 16.17
N SER A 168 -17.27 14.63 17.08
CA SER A 168 -16.11 15.51 17.27
C SER A 168 -15.64 15.60 18.72
N VAL A 169 -14.33 15.57 18.91
CA VAL A 169 -13.65 15.70 20.21
C VAL A 169 -13.09 17.11 20.36
N LYS A 170 -13.17 17.70 21.57
CA LYS A 170 -12.75 19.09 21.78
C LYS A 170 -11.25 19.28 21.66
N THR A 171 -10.48 18.60 22.51
CA THR A 171 -9.02 18.63 22.49
C THR A 171 -8.46 17.23 22.43
N LEU A 172 -7.30 17.11 21.77
CA LEU A 172 -6.60 15.83 21.69
C LEU A 172 -6.07 15.39 23.06
N ASP A 173 -5.69 16.35 23.92
CA ASP A 173 -5.15 16.07 25.24
C ASP A 173 -6.20 15.47 26.17
N ASP A 174 -7.42 15.99 26.16
CA ASP A 174 -8.54 15.46 26.95
C ASP A 174 -8.84 14.01 26.54
N LEU A 175 -8.95 13.74 25.25
CA LEU A 175 -9.15 12.38 24.74
C LEU A 175 -8.02 11.44 25.17
N THR A 176 -6.78 11.90 25.14
CA THR A 176 -5.65 11.06 25.58
C THR A 176 -5.65 10.82 27.08
N ALA A 177 -6.10 11.78 27.89
CA ALA A 177 -6.26 11.63 29.32
C ALA A 177 -7.38 10.63 29.63
N GLU A 178 -8.52 10.71 28.94
CA GLU A 178 -9.61 9.74 29.08
C GLU A 178 -9.19 8.33 28.67
N LEU A 179 -8.48 8.17 27.56
CA LEU A 179 -7.95 6.86 27.15
C LEU A 179 -6.99 6.27 28.19
N LYS A 180 -6.16 7.10 28.82
CA LYS A 180 -5.29 6.67 29.93
C LYS A 180 -6.09 6.25 31.16
N LYS A 181 -7.19 6.93 31.50
CA LYS A 181 -8.10 6.53 32.59
C LYS A 181 -8.74 5.16 32.32
N VAL A 182 -9.09 4.88 31.07
CA VAL A 182 -9.62 3.56 30.64
C VAL A 182 -8.53 2.46 30.68
N GLY A 183 -7.25 2.84 30.78
CA GLY A 183 -6.12 1.91 30.90
C GLY A 183 -5.26 1.77 29.64
N PHE A 184 -5.49 2.59 28.60
CA PHE A 184 -4.69 2.55 27.38
C PHE A 184 -3.41 3.40 27.51
N THR A 185 -2.25 2.78 27.28
CA THR A 185 -0.93 3.44 27.27
C THR A 185 -0.58 3.97 25.87
N ILE A 186 -1.32 4.98 25.41
CA ILE A 186 -1.09 5.61 24.09
C ILE A 186 -0.50 7.02 24.22
N SER A 187 0.36 7.38 23.27
CA SER A 187 0.89 8.75 23.16
C SER A 187 -0.12 9.68 22.50
N ARG A 188 0.01 10.99 22.75
CA ARG A 188 -0.82 12.03 22.13
C ARG A 188 -0.85 11.94 20.60
N SER A 189 0.33 11.81 19.98
CA SER A 189 0.47 11.65 18.53
C SER A 189 -0.12 10.32 18.02
N GLY A 190 0.00 9.25 18.80
CA GLY A 190 -0.61 7.96 18.49
C GLY A 190 -2.13 8.05 18.44
N THR A 191 -2.75 8.76 19.39
CA THR A 191 -4.20 9.00 19.38
C THR A 191 -4.64 9.82 18.18
N TYR A 192 -3.88 10.85 17.80
CA TYR A 192 -4.19 11.67 16.62
C TYR A 192 -4.29 10.84 15.34
N LEU A 193 -3.35 9.92 15.11
CA LEU A 193 -3.33 9.04 13.93
C LEU A 193 -4.53 8.08 13.83
N ARG A 194 -5.33 7.95 14.89
CA ARG A 194 -6.57 7.15 14.94
C ARG A 194 -7.83 7.96 14.65
N LEU A 195 -7.73 9.28 14.59
CA LEU A 195 -8.84 10.16 14.25
C LEU A 195 -8.86 10.40 12.74
N ILE A 196 -10.00 10.82 12.20
CA ILE A 196 -10.07 11.25 10.80
C ILE A 196 -9.19 12.50 10.64
N PRO A 197 -8.23 12.49 9.70
CA PRO A 197 -7.44 13.67 9.42
C PRO A 197 -8.31 14.73 8.75
N ARG A 198 -8.09 15.99 9.09
CA ARG A 198 -8.80 17.12 8.44
C ARG A 198 -8.54 17.21 6.93
N ASN A 199 -7.36 16.77 6.48
CA ASN A 199 -7.03 16.70 5.06
C ASN A 199 -6.21 15.44 4.75
N SER A 200 -6.87 14.43 4.19
CA SER A 200 -6.29 13.14 3.82
C SER A 200 -5.24 13.23 2.71
N SER A 201 -5.29 14.26 1.85
CA SER A 201 -4.34 14.41 0.73
C SER A 201 -2.93 14.79 1.17
N THR A 202 -2.77 15.34 2.38
CA THR A 202 -1.46 15.75 2.91
C THR A 202 -0.58 14.54 3.25
N ILE A 203 0.73 14.76 3.38
CA ILE A 203 1.67 13.71 3.82
C ILE A 203 1.27 13.20 5.22
N GLU A 204 0.92 14.10 6.14
CA GLU A 204 0.44 13.71 7.46
C GLU A 204 -0.91 12.99 7.39
N GLY A 205 -1.86 13.47 6.59
CA GLY A 205 -3.16 12.81 6.40
C GLY A 205 -3.03 11.36 5.91
N ARG A 206 -2.07 11.08 5.02
CA ARG A 206 -1.77 9.73 4.53
C ARG A 206 -1.22 8.78 5.60
N ARG A 207 -0.74 9.28 6.75
CA ARG A 207 -0.30 8.44 7.87
C ARG A 207 -1.48 7.84 8.66
N HIS A 208 -2.67 8.40 8.52
CA HIS A 208 -3.89 7.90 9.17
C HIS A 208 -4.44 6.71 8.38
N VAL A 209 -4.01 5.49 8.72
CA VAL A 209 -4.43 4.27 7.99
C VAL A 209 -5.70 3.65 8.59
N THR A 210 -5.75 3.54 9.91
CA THR A 210 -6.86 2.90 10.63
C THR A 210 -7.47 3.90 11.59
N THR A 211 -8.57 4.51 11.13
CA THR A 211 -9.23 5.65 11.77
C THR A 211 -10.64 5.31 12.25
N VAL A 212 -11.07 5.98 13.31
CA VAL A 212 -12.44 6.00 13.82
C VAL A 212 -13.17 7.21 13.21
N PRO A 213 -14.50 7.15 12.95
CA PRO A 213 -15.30 8.30 12.48
C PRO A 213 -15.46 9.38 13.55
N VAL A 214 -14.34 9.97 13.96
CA VAL A 214 -14.20 11.01 14.96
C VAL A 214 -13.22 12.04 14.42
N GLU A 215 -13.60 13.32 14.46
CA GLU A 215 -12.77 14.44 14.07
C GLU A 215 -12.37 15.29 15.28
N LEU A 216 -11.22 15.96 15.19
CA LEU A 216 -10.88 17.00 16.15
C LEU A 216 -11.68 18.25 15.86
N SER A 217 -12.27 18.82 16.90
CA SER A 217 -13.03 20.06 16.78
C SER A 217 -12.11 21.18 16.28
N ARG A 218 -12.58 21.93 15.29
CA ARG A 218 -11.91 23.17 14.90
C ARG A 218 -11.94 24.10 16.12
N ALA A 219 -10.79 24.68 16.47
CA ALA A 219 -10.74 25.80 17.39
C ALA A 219 -11.67 26.90 16.87
N GLN A 220 -12.84 27.03 17.48
CA GLN A 220 -13.82 28.03 17.11
C GLN A 220 -13.34 29.36 17.70
N ALA A 221 -12.90 30.28 16.83
CA ALA A 221 -12.84 31.70 17.17
C ALA A 221 -14.25 32.32 17.31
N ASP A 222 -15.30 31.49 17.36
CA ASP A 222 -16.70 31.92 17.38
C ASP A 222 -17.11 32.56 18.71
N PHE A 223 -16.29 32.51 19.77
CA PHE A 223 -16.48 33.37 20.94
C PHE A 223 -16.45 34.86 20.60
N ARG A 224 -15.87 35.23 19.45
CA ARG A 224 -15.89 36.61 18.93
C ARG A 224 -17.15 36.93 18.12
N ARG A 225 -18.06 35.98 17.89
CA ARG A 225 -19.10 36.10 16.86
C ARG A 225 -20.44 36.65 17.33
N SER A 226 -20.67 36.76 18.64
CA SER A 226 -21.88 37.40 19.16
C SER A 226 -21.57 38.22 20.40
N HIS A 227 -21.36 39.52 20.20
CA HIS A 227 -21.49 40.49 21.28
C HIS A 227 -22.95 40.46 21.78
N ILE A 228 -23.18 40.68 23.07
CA ILE A 228 -24.54 40.61 23.65
C ILE A 228 -25.50 41.59 22.94
N ASP A 229 -24.95 42.73 22.49
CA ASP A 229 -25.67 43.77 21.78
C ASP A 229 -25.81 43.54 20.27
N THR A 230 -25.30 42.44 19.71
CA THR A 230 -25.37 42.21 18.26
C THR A 230 -26.81 42.18 17.78
N GLN A 231 -27.74 41.63 18.58
CA GLN A 231 -29.16 41.62 18.26
C GLN A 231 -29.77 43.02 18.38
N PHE A 232 -29.40 43.78 19.41
CA PHE A 232 -29.86 45.15 19.61
C PHE A 232 -29.38 46.09 18.49
N ALA A 233 -28.11 45.99 18.10
CA ALA A 233 -27.57 46.75 16.97
C ALA A 233 -28.30 46.36 15.68
N ALA A 234 -28.49 45.06 15.41
CA ALA A 234 -29.17 44.59 14.20
C ALA A 234 -30.65 45.03 14.13
N THR A 235 -31.39 45.01 15.25
CA THR A 235 -32.77 45.52 15.28
C THR A 235 -32.81 47.02 15.08
N THR A 236 -31.89 47.76 15.69
CA THR A 236 -31.77 49.21 15.52
C THR A 236 -31.47 49.59 14.06
N THR A 237 -30.53 48.91 13.42
CA THR A 237 -30.21 49.15 12.00
C THR A 237 -31.40 48.87 11.11
N ARG A 238 -32.10 47.75 11.31
CA ARG A 238 -33.32 47.41 10.55
C ARG A 238 -34.43 48.44 10.75
N TYR A 239 -34.60 48.93 11.97
CA TYR A 239 -35.58 49.97 12.26
C TYR A 239 -35.25 51.29 11.53
N LEU A 240 -33.98 51.69 11.55
CA LEU A 240 -33.53 52.88 10.81
C LEU A 240 -33.65 52.71 9.29
N GLU A 241 -33.36 51.52 8.76
CA GLU A 241 -33.59 51.18 7.34
C GLU A 241 -35.08 51.29 6.99
N THR A 242 -35.98 50.80 7.84
CA THR A 242 -37.42 50.94 7.61
C THR A 242 -37.88 52.39 7.65
N LEU A 243 -37.36 53.21 8.57
CA LEU A 243 -37.66 54.64 8.62
C LEU A 243 -37.15 55.36 7.37
N ALA A 244 -35.91 55.09 6.97
CA ALA A 244 -35.32 55.68 5.75
C ALA A 244 -36.10 55.29 4.49
N SER A 245 -36.62 54.06 4.42
CA SER A 245 -37.48 53.60 3.32
C SER A 245 -38.82 54.35 3.26
N ILE A 246 -39.42 54.64 4.43
CA ILE A 246 -40.69 55.39 4.51
C ILE A 246 -40.50 56.86 4.16
N LEU A 247 -39.42 57.47 4.66
CA LEU A 247 -39.16 58.90 4.48
C LEU A 247 -38.57 59.23 3.10
N GLY A 248 -37.97 58.24 2.42
CA GLY A 248 -37.32 58.42 1.13
C GLY A 248 -36.06 59.29 1.21
N PRO A 249 -35.17 59.24 0.20
CA PRO A 249 -34.07 60.20 0.12
C PRO A 249 -34.63 61.60 -0.16
N THR A 250 -34.28 62.55 0.69
CA THR A 250 -34.50 63.99 0.46
C THR A 250 -33.67 64.51 -0.70
#